data_AF-A0A812TAX6-F1
#
_entry.id   AF-A0A812TAX6-F1
#
_cell.length_a   1.000
_cell.length_b   1.000
_cell.length_c   1.000
_cell.angle_alpha   90.00
_cell.angle_beta   90.00
_cell.angle_gamma   90.00
#
_symmetry.space_group_name_H-M   'P 1'
#
loop_
_entity.id
_entity.type
_entity.pdbx_description
1 polymer ?
#
loop_
_entity_poly.entity_id
_entity_poly.type
_entity_poly.pdbx_seq_one_letter_code
_entity_poly.pdbx_strand_id
1 'polypeptide(L)'
;MEGDDRLLTPELETGEVPGRSTATSKWAARSLAVAAALLLTALAACGFFDTSHAEVSSTLAEADLASTVMEFDLTGMKTEKCWLNKSFWVEKPGVYQMKGTSKTQQISPAACQLLCASTYKCEHFSYWTDGACLLTSYLAYPQEYTGPDDSGVISGPRVCKEVNNGPTDQFSASALGLPQFRAKQAPGCGSLHDDYKLAWSAEGETFFDGWQFINKSETRGAEWYLNKTEAFHRGVVFASKAGATMRVGEQVQPFKRRSVMLHSAQAWRPDVGFIVVMKYKHVPYGPGVWPAFWLVNSDTSWPKGGELDILEYANDETNKVTFHTDKRCNLNVKKMLQCSEDIKDIDPKMIVSCYTNYSGNELGCLPPQVRKTGEWYSKNPGVLALLWDASGISYFHIPESEIPSDLSANQPRPNTWKSEWRMAFMPFDDASCIGIARPQEIVLNIAICGDWAGNSWWGCEECRATGYVPDYCIPGHVTEPATDCCTIYVSNPSAEQPLKTKAFFDIDYVKVFEPASYDLPAYPAGTYRNGGLFGTDK
;
A
#
# COMPACT_ATOMS: atom_id res chain seq x y z
N MET A 1 12.72 27.27 -23.65
CA MET A 1 11.66 28.07 -23.00
C MET A 1 11.91 27.94 -21.51
N GLU A 2 12.40 29.02 -20.92
CA GLU A 2 12.79 29.14 -19.51
C GLU A 2 11.57 28.99 -18.59
N GLY A 3 11.80 28.45 -17.38
CA GLY A 3 10.76 28.26 -16.37
C GLY A 3 11.33 27.84 -15.02
N ASP A 4 11.98 28.82 -14.37
CA ASP A 4 12.14 29.07 -12.92
C ASP A 4 12.50 27.90 -11.99
N ASP A 5 13.81 27.71 -11.81
CA ASP A 5 14.45 26.98 -10.70
C ASP A 5 14.36 27.81 -9.40
N ARG A 6 13.68 27.28 -8.38
CA ARG A 6 13.86 27.74 -6.99
C ARG A 6 14.09 26.59 -6.03
N LEU A 7 15.37 26.48 -5.69
CA LEU A 7 16.02 25.79 -4.56
C LEU A 7 15.27 25.94 -3.24
N LEU A 8 15.26 24.89 -2.41
CA LEU A 8 15.16 25.01 -0.96
C LEU A 8 16.02 23.94 -0.26
N THR A 9 16.86 24.43 0.66
CA THR A 9 17.82 23.75 1.53
C THR A 9 17.14 23.14 2.77
N PRO A 10 17.77 22.16 3.46
CA PRO A 10 17.34 21.70 4.77
C PRO A 10 18.14 22.44 5.86
N GLU A 11 17.57 23.51 6.41
CA GLU A 11 17.99 24.07 7.68
C GLU A 11 16.75 24.27 8.54
N LEU A 12 16.65 23.54 9.67
CA LEU A 12 15.96 23.97 10.91
C LEU A 12 16.13 22.88 11.99
N GLU A 13 17.37 22.68 12.46
CA GLU A 13 17.65 22.09 13.77
C GLU A 13 18.89 22.78 14.37
N THR A 14 18.70 23.76 15.25
CA THR A 14 19.57 24.05 16.41
C THR A 14 18.88 25.07 17.31
N GLY A 15 18.64 24.73 18.58
CA GLY A 15 18.16 25.69 19.57
C GLY A 15 17.84 25.14 20.95
N GLU A 16 18.85 24.68 21.69
CA GLU A 16 18.88 24.80 23.16
C GLU A 16 19.83 25.95 23.52
N VAL A 17 19.52 26.80 24.52
CA VAL A 17 20.02 26.79 25.93
C VAL A 17 19.28 27.90 26.76
N PRO A 18 19.50 28.16 28.08
CA PRO A 18 18.49 27.97 29.14
C PRO A 18 18.06 29.25 29.89
N GLY A 19 16.97 29.18 30.66
CA GLY A 19 16.52 30.27 31.55
C GLY A 19 15.74 29.79 32.77
N ARG A 20 16.12 30.28 33.94
CA ARG A 20 15.85 29.75 35.30
C ARG A 20 14.80 30.57 36.07
N SER A 21 13.92 29.88 36.80
CA SER A 21 13.08 30.31 37.96
C SER A 21 12.03 31.41 37.71
N THR A 22 10.81 31.36 38.24
CA THR A 22 10.39 31.35 39.66
C THR A 22 8.94 30.83 39.77
N ALA A 23 8.63 29.90 40.69
CA ALA A 23 7.99 30.11 41.99
C ALA A 23 6.45 30.30 41.99
N THR A 24 5.78 29.42 42.76
CA THR A 24 4.52 29.62 43.53
C THR A 24 3.20 29.64 42.72
N SER A 25 2.05 29.09 43.13
CA SER A 25 1.57 28.56 44.41
C SER A 25 0.33 27.67 44.22
N LYS A 26 0.23 26.67 45.11
CA LYS A 26 -0.96 26.10 45.77
C LYS A 26 -2.35 26.56 45.30
N TRP A 27 -3.21 25.60 44.97
CA TRP A 27 -4.53 25.46 45.60
C TRP A 27 -4.81 23.98 45.84
N ALA A 28 -5.27 23.68 47.06
CA ALA A 28 -5.60 22.36 47.56
C ALA A 28 -7.10 22.31 47.89
N ALA A 29 -7.59 21.08 48.06
CA ALA A 29 -8.80 20.68 48.80
C ALA A 29 -10.17 21.01 48.13
N ARG A 30 -11.22 20.19 48.20
CA ARG A 30 -11.58 19.01 49.04
C ARG A 30 -12.84 18.37 48.41
N SER A 31 -12.90 17.03 48.32
CA SER A 31 -13.80 16.13 49.06
C SER A 31 -15.30 16.14 48.72
N LEU A 32 -15.86 14.99 48.32
CA LEU A 32 -16.70 14.14 49.19
C LEU A 32 -17.22 12.90 48.42
N ALA A 33 -17.12 11.75 49.08
CA ALA A 33 -17.67 10.46 48.69
C ALA A 33 -19.05 10.26 49.34
N VAL A 34 -19.95 9.49 48.73
CA VAL A 34 -20.90 8.58 49.40
C VAL A 34 -21.22 7.40 48.48
N ALA A 35 -21.36 6.22 49.09
CA ALA A 35 -21.39 4.89 48.51
C ALA A 35 -22.77 4.20 48.61
N ALA A 36 -22.79 2.95 48.13
CA ALA A 36 -23.71 1.82 48.38
C ALA A 36 -25.02 1.79 47.55
N ALA A 37 -25.35 0.78 46.71
CA ALA A 37 -25.31 -0.70 46.76
C ALA A 37 -26.64 -1.35 47.23
N LEU A 38 -26.87 -2.57 46.68
CA LEU A 38 -27.80 -3.68 47.05
C LEU A 38 -28.94 -3.91 46.01
N LEU A 39 -28.88 -5.00 45.19
CA LEU A 39 -29.30 -6.43 45.39
C LEU A 39 -30.69 -6.66 44.72
N LEU A 40 -31.13 -7.80 44.13
CA LEU A 40 -31.01 -9.25 44.43
C LEU A 40 -31.57 -10.12 43.24
N THR A 41 -30.91 -11.24 42.93
CA THR A 41 -31.38 -12.64 42.60
C THR A 41 -32.31 -12.99 41.42
N ALA A 42 -32.42 -14.23 40.87
CA ALA A 42 -31.60 -15.46 40.68
C ALA A 42 -32.51 -16.61 40.13
N LEU A 43 -31.92 -17.67 39.54
CA LEU A 43 -32.37 -19.09 39.32
C LEU A 43 -33.17 -19.43 38.02
N ALA A 44 -32.67 -20.25 37.08
CA ALA A 44 -32.50 -21.75 37.01
C ALA A 44 -33.76 -22.46 36.41
N ALA A 45 -33.78 -23.59 35.68
CA ALA A 45 -32.86 -24.48 34.96
C ALA A 45 -33.72 -25.53 34.17
N CYS A 46 -33.12 -26.22 33.19
CA CYS A 46 -33.42 -27.58 32.65
C CYS A 46 -34.69 -27.91 31.81
N GLY A 47 -34.48 -28.60 30.67
CA GLY A 47 -35.15 -29.91 30.41
C GLY A 47 -35.77 -30.23 29.02
N PHE A 48 -35.01 -30.95 28.17
CA PHE A 48 -35.33 -32.16 27.35
C PHE A 48 -36.46 -32.30 26.29
N PHE A 49 -36.10 -33.10 25.25
CA PHE A 49 -36.85 -33.78 24.14
C PHE A 49 -37.26 -32.88 22.93
N ASP A 50 -37.17 -33.29 21.66
CA ASP A 50 -37.18 -34.63 21.05
C ASP A 50 -36.54 -34.64 19.64
N THR A 51 -35.98 -35.79 19.27
CA THR A 51 -35.53 -36.12 17.92
C THR A 51 -36.68 -36.72 17.11
N SER A 52 -37.00 -36.16 15.94
CA SER A 52 -37.66 -36.94 14.89
C SER A 52 -37.05 -36.63 13.53
N HIS A 53 -36.57 -37.70 12.90
CA HIS A 53 -36.27 -37.77 11.48
C HIS A 53 -37.56 -37.56 10.69
N ALA A 54 -37.58 -36.57 9.80
CA ALA A 54 -38.56 -36.46 8.72
C ALA A 54 -37.80 -36.28 7.40
N GLU A 55 -38.35 -36.95 6.39
CA GLU A 55 -37.75 -37.31 5.12
C GLU A 55 -37.30 -36.12 4.26
N VAL A 56 -36.12 -36.25 3.65
CA VAL A 56 -35.65 -35.38 2.58
C VAL A 56 -36.43 -35.73 1.31
N SER A 57 -37.48 -34.95 1.02
CA SER A 57 -38.13 -34.95 -0.28
C SER A 57 -37.72 -33.70 -1.05
N SER A 58 -37.15 -33.93 -2.23
CA SER A 58 -36.62 -32.95 -3.17
C SER A 58 -37.71 -32.06 -3.76
N THR A 59 -37.76 -30.79 -3.35
CA THR A 59 -38.35 -29.69 -4.13
C THR A 59 -37.65 -28.38 -3.75
N LEU A 60 -36.48 -28.12 -4.33
CA LEU A 60 -35.89 -26.77 -4.36
C LEU A 60 -36.65 -25.98 -5.43
N ALA A 61 -37.70 -25.29 -5.01
CA ALA A 61 -38.40 -24.31 -5.84
C ALA A 61 -37.71 -22.96 -5.69
N GLU A 62 -37.17 -22.49 -6.83
CA GLU A 62 -36.69 -21.19 -7.31
C GLU A 62 -37.21 -19.87 -6.67
N ALA A 63 -37.41 -19.79 -5.36
CA ALA A 63 -37.87 -18.56 -4.71
C ALA A 63 -37.12 -18.30 -3.40
N ASP A 64 -35.90 -17.75 -3.49
CA ASP A 64 -35.39 -16.79 -2.49
C ASP A 64 -34.09 -16.03 -2.87
N LEU A 65 -33.75 -15.94 -4.16
CA LEU A 65 -32.60 -15.14 -4.64
C LEU A 65 -33.03 -13.79 -5.27
N ALA A 66 -34.18 -13.26 -4.86
CA ALA A 66 -34.76 -12.04 -5.42
C ALA A 66 -34.93 -10.89 -4.42
N SER A 67 -34.52 -11.04 -3.15
CA SER A 67 -34.82 -10.06 -2.09
C SER A 67 -33.64 -9.19 -1.62
N THR A 68 -32.47 -9.23 -2.29
CA THR A 68 -31.30 -8.38 -1.93
C THR A 68 -30.85 -7.42 -3.03
N VAL A 69 -31.72 -7.12 -4.00
CA VAL A 69 -31.49 -6.01 -4.93
C VAL A 69 -32.58 -4.98 -4.68
N MET A 70 -32.30 -4.03 -3.77
CA MET A 70 -33.09 -2.79 -3.77
C MET A 70 -32.96 -2.15 -5.15
N GLU A 71 -34.11 -1.88 -5.76
CA GLU A 71 -34.31 -1.26 -7.07
C GLU A 71 -33.39 -0.05 -7.27
N PHE A 72 -32.37 -0.19 -8.11
CA PHE A 72 -31.78 0.96 -8.79
C PHE A 72 -32.62 1.20 -10.06
N ASP A 73 -33.57 2.12 -9.96
CA ASP A 73 -34.28 2.64 -11.13
C ASP A 73 -33.31 3.47 -11.98
N LEU A 74 -33.00 2.98 -13.17
CA LEU A 74 -32.14 3.62 -14.16
C LEU A 74 -32.93 4.27 -15.31
N THR A 75 -34.25 4.39 -15.18
CA THR A 75 -35.06 5.07 -16.20
C THR A 75 -34.79 6.57 -16.16
N GLY A 76 -34.06 7.08 -17.15
CA GLY A 76 -33.81 8.53 -17.31
C GLY A 76 -32.36 8.97 -17.52
N MET A 77 -31.38 8.05 -17.57
CA MET A 77 -30.00 8.43 -17.91
C MET A 77 -29.90 8.79 -19.41
N LYS A 78 -29.59 10.07 -19.71
CA LYS A 78 -29.27 10.52 -21.06
C LYS A 78 -27.99 9.83 -21.54
N THR A 79 -28.12 8.95 -22.51
CA THR A 79 -27.03 8.30 -23.24
C THR A 79 -26.48 9.25 -24.29
N GLU A 80 -25.19 9.58 -24.28
CA GLU A 80 -24.55 10.07 -25.50
C GLU A 80 -23.02 9.94 -25.56
N LYS A 81 -22.55 9.22 -26.61
CA LYS A 81 -21.54 9.59 -27.64
C LYS A 81 -20.55 8.50 -28.07
N CYS A 82 -20.40 7.38 -27.36
CA CYS A 82 -19.39 6.36 -27.76
C CYS A 82 -19.93 4.95 -28.06
N TRP A 83 -21.21 4.69 -27.82
CA TRP A 83 -21.82 3.40 -28.14
C TRP A 83 -22.24 3.33 -29.60
N LEU A 84 -22.11 2.13 -30.16
CA LEU A 84 -22.45 1.81 -31.53
C LEU A 84 -23.68 0.90 -31.53
N ASN A 85 -24.68 1.28 -32.31
CA ASN A 85 -25.85 0.45 -32.57
C ASN A 85 -25.58 -0.48 -33.75
N LYS A 86 -26.21 -1.66 -33.74
CA LYS A 86 -26.13 -2.68 -34.80
C LYS A 86 -24.70 -3.18 -35.07
N SER A 87 -23.84 -3.17 -34.04
CA SER A 87 -22.48 -3.74 -34.14
C SER A 87 -22.10 -4.50 -32.88
N PHE A 88 -21.17 -5.44 -33.02
CA PHE A 88 -20.57 -6.23 -31.93
C PHE A 88 -19.09 -6.51 -32.21
N TRP A 89 -18.35 -6.88 -31.18
CA TRP A 89 -16.91 -7.15 -31.26
C TRP A 89 -16.65 -8.66 -31.19
N VAL A 90 -15.71 -9.13 -32.02
CA VAL A 90 -15.33 -10.54 -32.09
C VAL A 90 -13.82 -10.68 -31.98
N GLU A 91 -13.35 -11.61 -31.13
CA GLU A 91 -11.93 -11.93 -30.99
C GLU A 91 -11.36 -12.52 -32.29
N LYS A 92 -10.09 -12.20 -32.57
CA LYS A 92 -9.40 -12.78 -33.73
C LYS A 92 -9.11 -14.27 -33.49
N PRO A 93 -9.56 -15.18 -34.37
CA PRO A 93 -9.31 -16.62 -34.19
C PRO A 93 -7.82 -16.96 -34.15
N GLY A 94 -7.41 -17.79 -33.18
CA GLY A 94 -6.08 -18.42 -33.15
C GLY A 94 -4.91 -17.56 -32.65
N VAL A 95 -5.16 -16.36 -32.10
CA VAL A 95 -4.09 -15.44 -31.65
C VAL A 95 -4.09 -15.24 -30.13
N TYR A 96 -5.26 -15.00 -29.54
CA TYR A 96 -5.44 -14.79 -28.11
C TYR A 96 -6.94 -14.85 -27.78
N GLN A 97 -7.33 -15.47 -26.67
CA GLN A 97 -8.72 -15.42 -26.15
C GLN A 97 -8.70 -14.95 -24.70
N MET A 98 -9.46 -13.91 -24.40
CA MET A 98 -9.69 -13.47 -23.02
C MET A 98 -10.40 -14.58 -22.22
N LYS A 99 -10.07 -14.73 -20.94
CA LYS A 99 -10.75 -15.67 -20.03
C LYS A 99 -12.13 -15.10 -19.71
N GLY A 100 -13.22 -15.79 -20.04
CA GLY A 100 -14.60 -15.29 -19.87
C GLY A 100 -15.31 -14.82 -21.15
N THR A 101 -14.93 -15.33 -22.33
CA THR A 101 -15.49 -14.98 -23.66
C THR A 101 -16.88 -15.58 -23.96
N SER A 102 -17.46 -16.36 -23.06
CA SER A 102 -18.85 -16.79 -23.17
C SER A 102 -19.79 -15.65 -22.80
N LYS A 103 -20.88 -15.49 -23.56
CA LYS A 103 -21.94 -14.51 -23.23
C LYS A 103 -22.42 -14.72 -21.79
N THR A 104 -22.35 -13.68 -20.98
CA THR A 104 -22.96 -13.63 -19.64
C THR A 104 -24.30 -12.91 -19.71
N GLN A 105 -25.14 -13.01 -18.69
CA GLN A 105 -26.41 -12.27 -18.62
C GLN A 105 -26.22 -10.96 -17.85
N GLN A 106 -26.64 -9.85 -18.43
CA GLN A 106 -26.60 -8.53 -17.84
C GLN A 106 -27.92 -7.82 -18.04
N ILE A 107 -28.26 -6.93 -17.12
CA ILE A 107 -29.56 -6.23 -17.11
C ILE A 107 -29.62 -5.04 -18.09
N SER A 108 -28.48 -4.60 -18.63
CA SER A 108 -28.41 -3.47 -19.56
C SER A 108 -27.07 -3.39 -20.31
N PRO A 109 -27.00 -2.61 -21.42
CA PRO A 109 -25.73 -2.31 -22.09
C PRO A 109 -24.73 -1.61 -21.17
N ALA A 110 -25.20 -0.73 -20.27
CA ALA A 110 -24.36 -0.07 -19.28
C ALA A 110 -23.74 -1.08 -18.30
N ALA A 111 -24.53 -2.04 -17.82
CA ALA A 111 -24.03 -3.12 -16.97
C ALA A 111 -22.98 -3.99 -17.70
N CYS A 112 -23.19 -4.25 -18.99
CA CYS A 112 -22.22 -4.96 -19.82
C CYS A 112 -20.92 -4.17 -20.04
N GLN A 113 -21.00 -2.86 -20.27
CA GLN A 113 -19.82 -1.99 -20.35
C GLN A 113 -19.05 -1.96 -19.02
N LEU A 114 -19.76 -1.88 -17.89
CA LEU A 114 -19.17 -1.92 -16.55
C LEU A 114 -18.46 -3.25 -16.29
N LEU A 115 -19.06 -4.36 -16.73
CA LEU A 115 -18.42 -5.67 -16.65
C LEU A 115 -17.13 -5.72 -17.50
N CYS A 116 -17.13 -5.09 -18.68
CA CYS A 116 -15.89 -4.93 -19.45
C CYS A 116 -14.86 -4.08 -18.70
N ALA A 117 -15.28 -2.95 -18.13
CA ALA A 117 -14.39 -2.05 -17.41
C ALA A 117 -13.68 -2.71 -16.22
N SER A 118 -14.33 -3.66 -15.54
CA SER A 118 -13.79 -4.42 -14.40
C SER A 118 -13.09 -5.72 -14.79
N THR A 119 -13.17 -6.17 -16.04
CA THR A 119 -12.57 -7.44 -16.49
C THR A 119 -11.17 -7.22 -17.05
N TYR A 120 -10.18 -7.93 -16.49
CA TYR A 120 -8.79 -7.88 -16.94
C TYR A 120 -8.67 -8.20 -18.44
N LYS A 121 -8.08 -7.27 -19.19
CA LYS A 121 -7.88 -7.28 -20.65
C LYS A 121 -9.13 -7.11 -21.52
N CYS A 122 -10.30 -6.78 -20.96
CA CYS A 122 -11.43 -6.38 -21.79
C CYS A 122 -11.22 -4.94 -22.29
N GLU A 123 -11.40 -4.73 -23.60
CA GLU A 123 -11.38 -3.40 -24.22
C GLU A 123 -12.69 -3.05 -24.93
N HIS A 124 -13.54 -4.04 -25.24
CA HIS A 124 -14.82 -3.80 -25.89
C HIS A 124 -15.92 -4.72 -25.33
N PHE A 125 -17.14 -4.19 -25.23
CA PHE A 125 -18.33 -4.96 -24.85
C PHE A 125 -19.32 -5.04 -26.03
N SER A 126 -20.18 -6.05 -26.02
CA SER A 126 -21.33 -6.17 -26.92
C SER A 126 -22.53 -6.72 -26.15
N TYR A 127 -23.67 -6.06 -26.27
CA TYR A 127 -24.89 -6.35 -25.52
C TYR A 127 -26.08 -6.54 -26.45
N TRP A 128 -26.80 -7.65 -26.27
CA TRP A 128 -28.02 -7.98 -27.00
C TRP A 128 -29.25 -7.71 -26.13
N THR A 129 -30.37 -7.43 -26.79
CA THR A 129 -31.68 -7.14 -26.16
C THR A 129 -32.22 -8.28 -25.30
N ASP A 130 -31.75 -9.51 -25.49
CA ASP A 130 -32.06 -10.69 -24.68
C ASP A 130 -31.24 -10.75 -23.36
N GLY A 131 -30.45 -9.71 -23.05
CA GLY A 131 -29.61 -9.63 -21.86
C GLY A 131 -28.20 -10.17 -22.05
N ALA A 132 -27.89 -10.78 -23.20
CA ALA A 132 -26.57 -11.37 -23.41
C ALA A 132 -25.48 -10.28 -23.50
N CYS A 133 -24.39 -10.49 -22.79
CA CYS A 133 -23.23 -9.60 -22.71
C CYS A 133 -21.94 -10.35 -23.07
N LEU A 134 -21.25 -9.88 -24.10
CA LEU A 134 -19.97 -10.41 -24.57
C LEU A 134 -18.86 -9.38 -24.30
N LEU A 135 -17.76 -9.86 -23.72
CA LEU A 135 -16.56 -9.08 -23.43
C LEU A 135 -15.44 -9.51 -24.35
N THR A 136 -14.67 -8.56 -24.89
CA THR A 136 -13.58 -8.84 -25.83
C THR A 136 -12.39 -7.91 -25.61
N SER A 137 -11.20 -8.37 -26.01
CA SER A 137 -9.93 -7.69 -25.81
C SER A 137 -9.62 -6.61 -26.86
N TYR A 138 -8.45 -5.97 -26.72
CA TYR A 138 -7.96 -4.96 -27.67
C TYR A 138 -7.70 -5.51 -29.08
N LEU A 139 -7.59 -6.84 -29.24
CA LEU A 139 -7.37 -7.52 -30.53
C LEU A 139 -8.68 -7.82 -31.27
N ALA A 140 -9.82 -7.58 -30.63
CA ALA A 140 -11.12 -7.78 -31.24
C ALA A 140 -11.38 -6.76 -32.35
N TYR A 141 -12.19 -7.17 -33.32
CA TYR A 141 -12.59 -6.31 -34.44
C TYR A 141 -14.12 -6.23 -34.52
N PRO A 142 -14.67 -5.09 -34.98
CA PRO A 142 -16.11 -4.91 -35.03
C PRO A 142 -16.72 -5.68 -36.20
N GLN A 143 -17.92 -6.19 -36.00
CA GLN A 143 -18.79 -6.79 -37.01
C GLN A 143 -20.17 -6.13 -36.97
N GLU A 144 -20.80 -6.01 -38.14
CA GLU A 144 -22.17 -5.54 -38.27
C GLU A 144 -23.16 -6.66 -37.89
N TYR A 145 -24.21 -6.31 -37.16
CA TYR A 145 -25.26 -7.26 -36.77
C TYR A 145 -26.38 -7.30 -37.81
N THR A 146 -26.59 -8.46 -38.43
CA THR A 146 -27.61 -8.72 -39.47
C THR A 146 -28.68 -9.73 -39.02
N GLY A 147 -29.00 -9.76 -37.72
CA GLY A 147 -29.96 -10.71 -37.15
C GLY A 147 -31.43 -10.41 -37.44
N PRO A 148 -32.32 -11.40 -37.21
CA PRO A 148 -33.75 -11.25 -37.40
C PRO A 148 -34.32 -10.33 -36.30
N ASP A 149 -35.08 -9.34 -36.73
CA ASP A 149 -35.76 -8.32 -35.93
C ASP A 149 -34.84 -7.21 -35.40
N ASP A 150 -35.31 -5.95 -35.49
CA ASP A 150 -34.63 -4.70 -35.07
C ASP A 150 -34.26 -4.64 -33.56
N SER A 151 -34.21 -5.79 -32.88
CA SER A 151 -33.68 -5.99 -31.54
C SER A 151 -32.15 -5.80 -31.55
N GLY A 152 -31.74 -4.55 -31.75
CA GLY A 152 -30.39 -4.15 -32.07
C GLY A 152 -29.36 -4.53 -31.01
N VAL A 153 -28.12 -4.74 -31.47
CA VAL A 153 -26.96 -4.90 -30.59
C VAL A 153 -26.39 -3.54 -30.27
N ILE A 154 -26.03 -3.33 -29.00
CA ILE A 154 -25.28 -2.16 -28.54
C ILE A 154 -23.88 -2.61 -28.19
N SER A 155 -22.87 -1.98 -28.75
CA SER A 155 -21.48 -2.24 -28.41
C SER A 155 -20.72 -0.96 -28.15
N GLY A 156 -19.54 -1.08 -27.57
CA GLY A 156 -18.71 0.08 -27.30
C GLY A 156 -17.39 -0.27 -26.65
N PRO A 157 -16.53 0.74 -26.49
CA PRO A 157 -15.26 0.58 -25.77
C PRO A 157 -15.52 0.32 -24.29
N ARG A 158 -14.51 -0.22 -23.62
CA ARG A 158 -14.43 -0.39 -22.17
C ARG A 158 -14.85 0.87 -21.40
N VAL A 159 -14.46 2.05 -21.91
CA VAL A 159 -14.79 3.36 -21.33
C VAL A 159 -15.02 4.37 -22.46
N CYS A 160 -16.08 5.19 -22.38
CA CYS A 160 -16.27 6.33 -23.26
C CYS A 160 -15.30 7.47 -22.92
N LYS A 161 -14.63 8.05 -23.93
CA LYS A 161 -13.86 9.30 -23.78
C LYS A 161 -14.71 10.48 -24.26
N GLU A 162 -14.68 11.60 -23.53
CA GLU A 162 -15.42 12.81 -23.90
C GLU A 162 -14.88 13.46 -25.18
N VAL A 163 -15.80 14.06 -25.96
CA VAL A 163 -15.49 14.98 -27.07
C VAL A 163 -15.88 16.38 -26.58
N ASN A 164 -14.89 17.28 -26.48
CA ASN A 164 -15.01 18.64 -25.92
C ASN A 164 -16.21 19.46 -26.46
N ASN A 165 -16.75 20.32 -25.58
CA ASN A 165 -17.80 21.35 -25.75
C ASN A 165 -19.21 21.01 -25.19
N GLY A 166 -19.30 20.76 -23.89
CA GLY A 166 -20.54 20.74 -23.09
C GLY A 166 -20.26 21.15 -21.64
N PRO A 167 -21.26 21.58 -20.84
CA PRO A 167 -21.06 22.16 -19.52
C PRO A 167 -20.34 21.17 -18.59
N THR A 168 -19.36 21.71 -17.86
CA THR A 168 -18.53 20.98 -16.91
C THR A 168 -19.36 20.53 -15.71
N ASP A 169 -19.67 19.24 -15.66
CA ASP A 169 -19.78 18.53 -14.39
C ASP A 169 -18.66 17.49 -14.35
N GLN A 170 -17.75 17.69 -13.40
CA GLN A 170 -16.56 16.87 -13.19
C GLN A 170 -16.97 15.42 -12.91
N PHE A 171 -16.41 14.46 -13.65
CA PHE A 171 -16.37 13.08 -13.20
C PHE A 171 -15.44 12.97 -11.98
N SER A 172 -16.03 13.06 -10.79
CA SER A 172 -15.44 12.54 -9.56
C SER A 172 -15.24 11.03 -9.71
N ALA A 173 -14.35 10.43 -8.91
CA ALA A 173 -13.96 9.01 -8.96
C ALA A 173 -15.09 7.97 -8.73
N SER A 174 -16.36 8.36 -8.84
CA SER A 174 -17.57 7.54 -8.79
C SER A 174 -17.85 6.76 -10.08
N ALA A 175 -17.22 7.07 -11.21
CA ALA A 175 -17.48 6.41 -12.50
C ALA A 175 -16.91 4.98 -12.66
N LEU A 176 -16.20 4.45 -11.64
CA LEU A 176 -15.61 3.10 -11.65
C LEU A 176 -16.30 2.10 -10.70
N GLY A 177 -17.35 2.50 -9.97
CA GLY A 177 -18.13 1.59 -9.11
C GLY A 177 -17.37 0.89 -7.97
N LEU A 178 -16.04 1.05 -7.84
CA LEU A 178 -15.33 0.67 -6.63
C LEU A 178 -15.66 1.72 -5.56
N PRO A 179 -16.14 1.29 -4.37
CA PRO A 179 -16.41 2.22 -3.29
C PRO A 179 -15.13 2.99 -2.98
N GLN A 180 -15.23 4.32 -2.93
CA GLN A 180 -14.13 5.16 -2.48
C GLN A 180 -13.77 4.79 -1.05
N PHE A 181 -12.48 4.83 -0.71
CA PHE A 181 -12.05 4.72 0.68
C PHE A 181 -12.85 5.73 1.53
N ARG A 182 -13.43 5.25 2.62
CA ARG A 182 -14.12 6.10 3.60
C ARG A 182 -13.72 5.64 4.98
N ALA A 183 -13.17 6.57 5.75
CA ALA A 183 -12.78 6.27 7.12
C ALA A 183 -13.99 5.87 7.99
N LYS A 184 -13.75 5.00 8.97
CA LYS A 184 -14.74 4.45 9.90
C LYS A 184 -14.19 4.49 11.32
N GLN A 185 -15.06 4.48 12.33
CA GLN A 185 -14.61 4.40 13.71
C GLN A 185 -14.54 2.93 14.17
N ALA A 186 -13.32 2.45 14.46
CA ALA A 186 -13.14 1.18 15.17
C ALA A 186 -13.40 1.32 16.69
N PRO A 187 -13.91 0.27 17.36
CA PRO A 187 -14.00 0.22 18.82
C PRO A 187 -12.62 0.35 19.47
N GLY A 188 -12.48 1.29 20.41
CA GLY A 188 -11.23 1.52 21.12
C GLY A 188 -10.05 1.78 20.19
N CYS A 189 -8.90 1.18 20.50
CA CYS A 189 -7.64 1.33 19.77
C CYS A 189 -7.30 0.11 18.89
N GLY A 190 -8.30 -0.69 18.55
CA GLY A 190 -8.16 -1.87 17.71
C GLY A 190 -8.48 -1.60 16.25
N SER A 191 -8.54 -2.68 15.50
CA SER A 191 -8.97 -2.78 14.11
C SER A 191 -10.49 -2.91 13.99
N LEU A 192 -11.00 -2.81 12.76
CA LEU A 192 -12.39 -3.09 12.43
C LEU A 192 -12.75 -4.58 12.42
N HIS A 193 -11.75 -5.47 12.36
CA HIS A 193 -11.95 -6.91 12.15
C HIS A 193 -11.13 -7.73 13.13
N ASP A 194 -11.76 -8.69 13.80
CA ASP A 194 -11.03 -9.51 14.79
C ASP A 194 -10.19 -10.63 14.17
N ASP A 195 -10.61 -11.15 13.01
CA ASP A 195 -10.01 -12.32 12.37
C ASP A 195 -9.58 -12.04 10.93
N TYR A 196 -8.35 -12.46 10.60
CA TYR A 196 -7.79 -12.39 9.26
C TYR A 196 -7.35 -13.77 8.77
N LYS A 197 -7.36 -13.96 7.44
CA LYS A 197 -6.90 -15.19 6.76
C LYS A 197 -5.76 -14.86 5.80
N LEU A 198 -4.86 -15.82 5.56
CA LEU A 198 -3.78 -15.66 4.59
C LEU A 198 -4.34 -15.43 3.18
N ALA A 199 -3.94 -14.34 2.55
CA ALA A 199 -4.32 -13.99 1.18
C ALA A 199 -3.14 -14.15 0.20
N TRP A 200 -1.92 -13.84 0.65
CA TRP A 200 -0.73 -13.92 -0.20
C TRP A 200 0.55 -14.18 0.62
N SER A 201 1.54 -14.84 0.04
CA SER A 201 2.83 -15.11 0.67
C SER A 201 3.99 -15.13 -0.33
N ALA A 202 5.13 -14.57 0.08
CA ALA A 202 6.45 -14.76 -0.50
C ALA A 202 7.37 -15.36 0.56
N GLU A 203 7.81 -16.61 0.37
CA GLU A 203 8.67 -17.34 1.31
C GLU A 203 9.47 -18.44 0.59
N GLY A 204 10.55 -18.91 1.21
CA GLY A 204 11.35 -20.03 0.73
C GLY A 204 12.06 -19.79 -0.62
N GLU A 205 12.28 -20.86 -1.38
CA GLU A 205 12.96 -20.84 -2.68
C GLU A 205 12.19 -20.02 -3.74
N THR A 206 10.88 -19.89 -3.59
CA THR A 206 9.97 -19.18 -4.51
C THR A 206 9.70 -17.74 -4.07
N PHE A 207 10.43 -17.20 -3.08
CA PHE A 207 10.18 -15.87 -2.52
C PHE A 207 10.02 -14.79 -3.60
N PHE A 208 10.86 -14.80 -4.64
CA PHE A 208 10.87 -13.77 -5.70
C PHE A 208 9.91 -14.03 -6.87
N ASP A 209 9.06 -15.05 -6.83
CA ASP A 209 8.20 -15.41 -7.98
C ASP A 209 7.01 -14.48 -8.17
N GLY A 210 6.43 -13.99 -7.07
CA GLY A 210 5.32 -13.03 -7.07
C GLY A 210 5.72 -11.56 -7.20
N TRP A 211 7.00 -11.26 -7.44
CA TRP A 211 7.54 -9.90 -7.47
C TRP A 211 7.87 -9.42 -8.88
N GLN A 212 7.60 -8.15 -9.14
CA GLN A 212 8.05 -7.39 -10.30
C GLN A 212 9.33 -6.64 -9.94
N PHE A 213 10.36 -6.76 -10.78
CA PHE A 213 11.64 -6.05 -10.60
C PHE A 213 11.59 -4.75 -11.38
N ILE A 214 11.57 -3.63 -10.67
CA ILE A 214 11.52 -2.29 -11.24
C ILE A 214 12.96 -1.80 -11.45
N ASN A 215 13.28 -1.40 -12.68
CA ASN A 215 14.63 -0.99 -13.09
C ASN A 215 14.79 0.54 -13.25
N LYS A 216 13.83 1.31 -12.71
CA LYS A 216 13.81 2.77 -12.78
C LYS A 216 14.00 3.35 -11.38
N SER A 217 14.94 4.29 -11.23
CA SER A 217 15.07 5.13 -10.04
C SER A 217 14.33 6.46 -10.24
N GLU A 218 13.66 6.93 -9.19
CA GLU A 218 12.95 8.21 -9.17
C GLU A 218 13.51 9.17 -8.10
N THR A 219 14.53 8.75 -7.33
CA THR A 219 15.08 9.46 -6.16
C THR A 219 16.47 10.06 -6.41
N ARG A 220 16.91 10.10 -7.68
CA ARG A 220 18.23 10.58 -8.12
C ARG A 220 19.41 9.92 -7.39
N GLY A 221 19.20 8.73 -6.83
CA GLY A 221 20.21 8.04 -6.03
C GLY A 221 21.29 7.33 -6.85
N ALA A 222 22.30 6.84 -6.16
CA ALA A 222 23.43 6.09 -6.70
C ALA A 222 23.07 4.62 -7.02
N GLU A 223 21.84 4.18 -6.77
CA GLU A 223 21.39 2.85 -7.13
C GLU A 223 21.23 2.66 -8.65
N TRP A 224 21.54 1.44 -9.08
CA TRP A 224 21.28 0.88 -10.40
C TRP A 224 20.41 -0.35 -10.21
N TYR A 225 19.10 -0.17 -10.36
CA TYR A 225 18.15 -1.26 -10.14
C TYR A 225 18.20 -2.29 -11.27
N LEU A 226 18.41 -3.56 -10.88
CA LEU A 226 18.52 -4.68 -11.81
C LEU A 226 17.16 -5.31 -12.12
N ASN A 227 17.05 -5.89 -13.31
CA ASN A 227 15.98 -6.84 -13.61
C ASN A 227 16.20 -8.18 -12.86
N LYS A 228 15.16 -9.03 -12.82
CA LYS A 228 15.20 -10.31 -12.07
C LYS A 228 16.39 -11.19 -12.47
N THR A 229 16.60 -11.42 -13.77
CA THR A 229 17.65 -12.30 -14.28
C THR A 229 19.04 -11.83 -13.86
N GLU A 230 19.31 -10.54 -14.03
CA GLU A 230 20.60 -9.95 -13.63
C GLU A 230 20.78 -9.97 -12.12
N ALA A 231 19.73 -9.70 -11.34
CA ALA A 231 19.81 -9.68 -9.88
C ALA A 231 20.23 -11.05 -9.32
N PHE A 232 19.69 -12.15 -9.84
CA PHE A 232 20.11 -13.51 -9.47
C PHE A 232 21.53 -13.82 -9.95
N HIS A 233 21.84 -13.54 -11.22
CA HIS A 233 23.16 -13.82 -11.80
C HIS A 233 24.29 -13.08 -11.07
N ARG A 234 24.02 -11.87 -10.57
CA ARG A 234 24.98 -11.05 -9.83
C ARG A 234 24.98 -11.32 -8.31
N GLY A 235 24.10 -12.19 -7.82
CA GLY A 235 23.98 -12.47 -6.38
C GLY A 235 23.45 -11.30 -5.55
N VAL A 236 22.78 -10.35 -6.20
CA VAL A 236 22.10 -9.21 -5.56
C VAL A 236 20.81 -9.68 -4.87
N VAL A 237 20.19 -10.75 -5.39
CA VAL A 237 19.13 -11.49 -4.72
C VAL A 237 19.46 -12.97 -4.63
N PHE A 238 18.98 -13.62 -3.57
CA PHE A 238 19.11 -15.06 -3.34
C PHE A 238 17.92 -15.57 -2.54
N ALA A 239 17.39 -16.74 -2.87
CA ALA A 239 16.29 -17.37 -2.13
C ALA A 239 16.61 -18.84 -1.87
N SER A 240 16.26 -19.32 -0.67
CA SER A 240 16.44 -20.70 -0.24
C SER A 240 15.38 -21.08 0.78
N LYS A 241 15.38 -22.34 1.24
CA LYS A 241 14.54 -22.77 2.37
C LYS A 241 14.80 -21.99 3.67
N ALA A 242 15.98 -21.39 3.81
CA ALA A 242 16.35 -20.61 4.98
C ALA A 242 15.82 -19.16 4.93
N GLY A 243 15.24 -18.71 3.82
CA GLY A 243 14.79 -17.34 3.61
C GLY A 243 15.34 -16.74 2.31
N ALA A 244 15.10 -15.45 2.13
CA ALA A 244 15.50 -14.66 0.98
C ALA A 244 16.38 -13.48 1.40
N THR A 245 17.39 -13.19 0.60
CA THR A 245 18.27 -12.04 0.76
C THR A 245 18.16 -11.13 -0.45
N MET A 246 18.11 -9.83 -0.20
CA MET A 246 18.35 -8.79 -1.21
C MET A 246 19.38 -7.80 -0.66
N ARG A 247 20.40 -7.46 -1.45
CA ARG A 247 21.56 -6.69 -0.98
C ARG A 247 21.99 -5.62 -1.96
N VAL A 248 22.76 -4.65 -1.50
CA VAL A 248 23.55 -3.80 -2.39
C VAL A 248 24.65 -4.65 -3.04
N GLY A 249 24.72 -4.58 -4.37
CA GLY A 249 25.73 -5.25 -5.19
C GLY A 249 26.94 -4.39 -5.47
N GLU A 250 27.78 -4.86 -6.38
CA GLU A 250 29.00 -4.19 -6.80
C GLU A 250 28.76 -2.85 -7.52
N GLN A 251 29.82 -2.04 -7.61
CA GLN A 251 29.82 -0.78 -8.34
C GLN A 251 29.61 -1.01 -9.85
N VAL A 252 28.87 -0.11 -10.49
CA VAL A 252 28.62 -0.08 -11.93
C VAL A 252 28.68 1.36 -12.41
N GLN A 253 29.46 1.65 -13.45
CA GLN A 253 29.76 3.04 -13.86
C GLN A 253 30.41 3.84 -12.69
N PRO A 254 31.04 5.01 -12.91
CA PRO A 254 31.90 5.56 -11.86
C PRO A 254 31.14 5.93 -10.58
N PHE A 255 29.82 6.15 -10.66
CA PHE A 255 29.00 6.70 -9.58
C PHE A 255 27.70 5.94 -9.29
N LYS A 256 27.57 4.68 -9.70
CA LYS A 256 26.39 3.86 -9.39
C LYS A 256 26.76 2.51 -8.75
N ARG A 257 25.79 1.89 -8.07
CA ARG A 257 25.89 0.56 -7.49
C ARG A 257 24.65 -0.27 -7.77
N ARG A 258 24.85 -1.57 -8.01
CA ARG A 258 23.74 -2.48 -8.25
C ARG A 258 22.85 -2.58 -7.00
N SER A 259 21.53 -2.56 -7.23
CA SER A 259 20.52 -2.77 -6.19
C SER A 259 19.26 -3.37 -6.84
N VAL A 260 18.19 -3.54 -6.06
CA VAL A 260 16.88 -3.99 -6.54
C VAL A 260 15.74 -3.18 -5.91
N MET A 261 14.68 -3.02 -6.69
CA MET A 261 13.37 -2.54 -6.26
C MET A 261 12.33 -3.56 -6.70
N LEU A 262 11.55 -4.05 -5.75
CA LEU A 262 10.57 -5.10 -5.94
C LEU A 262 9.18 -4.52 -5.67
N HIS A 263 8.25 -4.73 -6.59
CA HIS A 263 6.83 -4.49 -6.37
C HIS A 263 6.09 -5.82 -6.31
N SER A 264 5.12 -6.00 -5.42
CA SER A 264 4.23 -7.15 -5.49
C SER A 264 3.43 -7.12 -6.80
N ALA A 265 3.14 -8.28 -7.38
CA ALA A 265 2.27 -8.38 -8.55
C ALA A 265 0.77 -8.19 -8.24
N GLN A 266 0.43 -8.05 -6.95
CA GLN A 266 -0.91 -7.83 -6.43
C GLN A 266 -0.97 -6.55 -5.59
N ALA A 267 -2.17 -6.01 -5.43
CA ALA A 267 -2.48 -4.87 -4.58
C ALA A 267 -3.65 -5.18 -3.63
N TRP A 268 -3.69 -4.53 -2.47
CA TRP A 268 -4.66 -4.80 -1.40
C TRP A 268 -5.45 -3.55 -1.01
N ARG A 269 -6.72 -3.74 -0.65
CA ARG A 269 -7.67 -2.66 -0.43
C ARG A 269 -7.67 -2.17 1.03
N PRO A 270 -7.19 -0.95 1.32
CA PRO A 270 -7.18 -0.43 2.68
C PRO A 270 -8.58 -0.14 3.23
N ASP A 271 -9.58 0.10 2.38
CA ASP A 271 -10.94 0.40 2.81
C ASP A 271 -11.70 -0.83 3.34
N VAL A 272 -11.33 -2.03 2.88
CA VAL A 272 -11.80 -3.29 3.46
C VAL A 272 -10.93 -3.64 4.66
N GLY A 273 -9.62 -3.54 4.49
CA GLY A 273 -8.64 -3.85 5.52
C GLY A 273 -7.71 -4.98 5.08
N PHE A 274 -6.44 -4.89 5.46
CA PHE A 274 -5.47 -5.96 5.32
C PHE A 274 -4.34 -5.80 6.35
N ILE A 275 -3.59 -6.88 6.57
CA ILE A 275 -2.35 -6.88 7.34
C ILE A 275 -1.24 -7.31 6.41
N VAL A 276 -0.17 -6.51 6.31
CA VAL A 276 1.08 -6.94 5.69
C VAL A 276 2.11 -7.21 6.79
N VAL A 277 2.84 -8.32 6.65
CA VAL A 277 3.81 -8.80 7.63
C VAL A 277 5.11 -9.15 6.94
N MET A 278 6.23 -8.63 7.44
CA MET A 278 7.57 -9.07 7.06
C MET A 278 8.27 -9.66 8.29
N LYS A 279 8.57 -10.96 8.25
CA LYS A 279 9.46 -11.59 9.22
C LYS A 279 10.90 -11.52 8.71
N TYR A 280 11.80 -10.95 9.49
CA TYR A 280 13.16 -10.65 9.06
C TYR A 280 14.19 -11.01 10.13
N LYS A 281 15.41 -11.30 9.66
CA LYS A 281 16.63 -11.50 10.46
C LYS A 281 17.56 -10.30 10.42
N HIS A 282 17.50 -9.53 9.32
CA HIS A 282 18.35 -8.35 9.10
C HIS A 282 17.65 -7.35 8.18
N VAL A 283 17.86 -6.05 8.41
CA VAL A 283 17.43 -4.96 7.50
C VAL A 283 18.64 -4.10 7.12
N PRO A 284 18.69 -3.45 5.94
CA PRO A 284 19.85 -2.67 5.55
C PRO A 284 20.08 -1.46 6.46
N TYR A 285 21.32 -1.05 6.70
CA TYR A 285 21.62 0.22 7.36
C TYR A 285 23.05 0.70 7.06
N GLY A 286 23.35 1.95 7.43
CA GLY A 286 24.69 2.52 7.39
C GLY A 286 24.87 3.61 6.32
N PRO A 287 26.09 4.18 6.23
CA PRO A 287 26.35 5.34 5.38
C PRO A 287 25.96 5.14 3.92
N GLY A 288 25.13 6.05 3.42
CA GLY A 288 24.62 6.10 2.06
C GLY A 288 23.49 5.13 1.75
N VAL A 289 23.03 4.33 2.71
CA VAL A 289 21.95 3.35 2.51
C VAL A 289 20.60 3.98 2.84
N TRP A 290 19.62 3.81 1.94
CA TRP A 290 18.23 4.22 2.12
C TRP A 290 17.30 3.05 1.78
N PRO A 291 17.06 2.13 2.73
CA PRO A 291 16.13 1.03 2.52
C PRO A 291 14.68 1.48 2.74
N ALA A 292 13.76 0.83 2.02
CA ALA A 292 12.35 1.02 2.25
C ALA A 292 11.56 -0.29 2.14
N PHE A 293 10.62 -0.48 3.06
CA PHE A 293 9.48 -1.39 3.00
C PHE A 293 8.22 -0.54 3.16
N TRP A 294 7.47 -0.41 2.09
CA TRP A 294 6.43 0.60 1.96
C TRP A 294 5.31 0.13 1.03
N LEU A 295 4.24 0.89 0.99
CA LEU A 295 3.04 0.60 0.22
C LEU A 295 2.69 1.78 -0.70
N VAL A 296 2.30 1.49 -1.93
CA VAL A 296 1.93 2.53 -2.90
C VAL A 296 0.88 2.05 -3.89
N ASN A 297 0.07 2.97 -4.42
CA ASN A 297 -0.72 2.69 -5.62
C ASN A 297 -0.03 3.23 -6.88
N SER A 298 0.30 2.33 -7.81
CA SER A 298 0.97 2.68 -9.07
C SER A 298 0.00 3.00 -10.23
N ASP A 299 -1.32 2.93 -10.02
CA ASP A 299 -2.32 3.16 -11.09
C ASP A 299 -2.63 4.65 -11.33
N THR A 300 -2.11 5.55 -10.48
CA THR A 300 -2.31 6.99 -10.61
C THR A 300 -1.03 7.75 -10.30
N SER A 301 -1.00 9.04 -10.63
CA SER A 301 0.13 9.89 -10.27
C SER A 301 0.25 9.98 -8.76
N TRP A 302 1.42 9.70 -8.22
CA TRP A 302 1.75 9.99 -6.83
C TRP A 302 1.48 11.49 -6.51
N PRO A 303 0.95 11.84 -5.32
CA PRO A 303 0.53 10.98 -4.20
C PRO A 303 -0.97 10.62 -4.23
N LYS A 304 -1.67 10.75 -5.37
CA LYS A 304 -3.14 10.64 -5.44
C LYS A 304 -3.71 9.28 -5.06
N GLY A 305 -2.87 8.24 -5.14
CA GLY A 305 -3.24 6.86 -4.85
C GLY A 305 -3.00 6.46 -3.39
N GLY A 306 -2.37 7.33 -2.59
CA GLY A 306 -1.84 7.00 -1.28
C GLY A 306 -0.45 6.34 -1.36
N GLU A 307 0.39 6.68 -0.39
CA GLU A 307 1.68 6.03 -0.10
C GLU A 307 1.86 5.93 1.42
N LEU A 308 2.30 4.77 1.91
CA LEU A 308 2.53 4.49 3.32
C LEU A 308 3.89 3.85 3.54
N ASP A 309 4.73 4.52 4.31
CA ASP A 309 6.07 4.05 4.65
C ASP A 309 6.01 3.25 5.95
N ILE A 310 6.42 1.98 5.92
CA ILE A 310 6.40 1.10 7.10
C ILE A 310 7.78 1.08 7.75
N LEU A 311 8.78 0.80 6.94
CA LEU A 311 10.18 0.95 7.29
C LEU A 311 10.85 1.82 6.24
N GLU A 312 11.25 3.03 6.61
CA GLU A 312 12.01 3.95 5.77
C GLU A 312 12.92 4.84 6.63
N TYR A 313 14.20 4.88 6.26
CA TYR A 313 15.20 5.74 6.86
C TYR A 313 16.39 5.90 5.91
N ALA A 314 17.24 6.87 6.19
CA ALA A 314 18.47 7.09 5.46
C ALA A 314 19.66 7.08 6.43
N ASN A 315 20.80 6.54 5.98
CA ASN A 315 22.04 6.56 6.74
C ASN A 315 21.91 5.91 8.14
N ASP A 316 22.15 6.68 9.21
CA ASP A 316 21.98 6.34 10.62
C ASP A 316 20.73 6.97 11.26
N GLU A 317 19.83 7.53 10.45
CA GLU A 317 18.55 8.07 10.93
C GLU A 317 17.65 6.97 11.52
N THR A 318 16.68 7.42 12.32
CA THR A 318 15.63 6.55 12.84
C THR A 318 14.50 6.38 11.82
N ASN A 319 13.89 5.20 11.85
CA ASN A 319 12.73 4.87 11.04
C ASN A 319 11.60 5.87 11.18
N LYS A 320 10.94 6.18 10.05
CA LYS A 320 9.74 7.00 10.00
C LYS A 320 8.61 6.19 9.39
N VAL A 321 7.48 6.15 10.10
CA VAL A 321 6.21 5.66 9.59
C VAL A 321 5.38 6.87 9.20
N THR A 322 5.12 7.02 7.91
CA THR A 322 4.48 8.21 7.31
C THR A 322 3.40 7.82 6.32
N PHE A 323 2.38 8.67 6.18
CA PHE A 323 1.35 8.49 5.16
C PHE A 323 1.15 9.75 4.34
N HIS A 324 1.11 9.56 3.02
CA HIS A 324 1.07 10.62 2.01
C HIS A 324 -0.16 10.47 1.12
N THR A 325 -0.89 11.55 0.91
CA THR A 325 -2.05 11.60 -0.01
C THR A 325 -2.25 12.99 -0.60
N ASP A 326 -2.93 13.09 -1.76
CA ASP A 326 -3.34 14.38 -2.35
C ASP A 326 -4.64 14.93 -1.72
N LYS A 327 -5.18 14.25 -0.70
CA LYS A 327 -6.41 14.64 0.00
C LYS A 327 -6.11 15.29 1.34
N ARG A 328 -6.94 16.27 1.72
CA ARG A 328 -6.87 16.90 3.05
C ARG A 328 -7.55 15.99 4.09
N CYS A 329 -6.86 14.91 4.42
CA CYS A 329 -7.21 13.97 5.48
C CYS A 329 -6.38 14.29 6.72
N ASN A 330 -7.03 14.39 7.87
CA ASN A 330 -6.37 14.61 9.15
C ASN A 330 -6.46 13.36 10.03
N LEU A 331 -5.44 13.16 10.87
CA LEU A 331 -5.50 12.15 11.92
C LEU A 331 -6.39 12.62 13.08
N ASN A 332 -7.15 11.69 13.67
CA ASN A 332 -7.95 11.95 14.86
C ASN A 332 -7.04 12.08 16.10
N VAL A 333 -6.67 13.32 16.43
CA VAL A 333 -5.71 13.64 17.50
C VAL A 333 -6.11 13.06 18.85
N LYS A 334 -7.40 13.15 19.22
CA LYS A 334 -7.88 12.63 20.51
C LYS A 334 -7.68 11.12 20.61
N LYS A 335 -8.08 10.39 19.58
CA LYS A 335 -7.93 8.93 19.52
C LYS A 335 -6.47 8.53 19.44
N MET A 336 -5.66 9.26 18.68
CA MET A 336 -4.22 9.02 18.54
C MET A 336 -3.50 9.14 19.87
N LEU A 337 -3.74 10.21 20.63
CA LEU A 337 -3.14 10.39 21.96
C LEU A 337 -3.58 9.28 22.92
N GLN A 338 -4.89 9.01 23.00
CA GLN A 338 -5.43 7.94 23.85
C GLN A 338 -4.79 6.57 23.53
N CYS A 339 -4.65 6.24 22.26
CA CYS A 339 -4.17 4.93 21.82
C CYS A 339 -2.64 4.78 21.83
N SER A 340 -1.93 5.84 22.18
CA SER A 340 -0.47 5.89 22.32
C SER A 340 -0.02 6.05 23.77
N GLU A 341 -0.93 6.19 24.74
CA GLU A 341 -0.61 6.38 26.17
C GLU A 341 0.24 5.23 26.75
N ASP A 342 -0.02 4.00 26.32
CA ASP A 342 0.68 2.81 26.84
C ASP A 342 1.97 2.46 26.07
N ILE A 343 2.28 3.20 24.99
CA ILE A 343 3.47 2.96 24.17
C ILE A 343 4.68 3.60 24.85
N LYS A 344 5.69 2.78 25.16
CA LYS A 344 6.93 3.24 25.80
C LYS A 344 7.88 3.86 24.77
N ASP A 345 8.69 4.82 25.22
CA ASP A 345 9.73 5.48 24.42
C ASP A 345 9.22 6.13 23.11
N ILE A 346 7.99 6.62 23.14
CA ILE A 346 7.37 7.28 21.99
C ILE A 346 7.94 8.69 21.81
N ASP A 347 8.35 9.03 20.59
CA ASP A 347 8.62 10.41 20.19
C ASP A 347 7.27 11.12 20.02
N PRO A 348 6.99 12.20 20.78
CA PRO A 348 5.71 12.91 20.71
C PRO A 348 5.55 13.77 19.45
N LYS A 349 6.59 13.93 18.62
CA LYS A 349 6.52 14.70 17.38
C LYS A 349 5.43 14.13 16.48
N MET A 350 4.52 15.00 16.03
CA MET A 350 3.44 14.61 15.14
C MET A 350 3.14 15.68 14.08
N ILE A 351 2.70 15.20 12.92
CA ILE A 351 2.13 15.99 11.83
C ILE A 351 0.76 15.38 11.52
N VAL A 352 -0.30 16.16 11.71
CA VAL A 352 -1.68 15.65 11.69
C VAL A 352 -2.24 15.50 10.28
N SER A 353 -1.86 16.39 9.36
CA SER A 353 -2.38 16.40 7.99
C SER A 353 -1.62 15.43 7.11
N CYS A 354 -2.33 14.50 6.49
CA CYS A 354 -1.76 13.54 5.55
C CYS A 354 -1.63 14.10 4.12
N TYR A 355 -2.05 15.34 3.90
CA TYR A 355 -1.90 16.02 2.62
C TYR A 355 -0.42 16.25 2.28
N THR A 356 -0.06 15.93 1.05
CA THR A 356 1.31 16.06 0.54
C THR A 356 1.38 17.01 -0.64
N ASN A 357 2.23 18.01 -0.50
CA ASN A 357 2.60 19.00 -1.50
C ASN A 357 3.99 19.56 -1.15
N TYR A 358 5.04 19.00 -1.74
CA TYR A 358 6.42 19.40 -1.45
C TYR A 358 6.70 20.88 -1.74
N SER A 359 6.11 21.45 -2.79
CA SER A 359 6.27 22.88 -3.09
C SER A 359 5.67 23.80 -2.02
N GLY A 360 4.72 23.29 -1.23
CA GLY A 360 4.11 23.98 -0.10
C GLY A 360 4.67 23.56 1.27
N ASN A 361 5.71 22.73 1.31
CA ASN A 361 6.25 22.13 2.53
C ASN A 361 5.20 21.32 3.34
N GLU A 362 4.24 20.70 2.65
CA GLU A 362 3.26 19.78 3.24
C GLU A 362 3.76 18.35 2.97
N LEU A 363 4.23 17.65 4.00
CA LEU A 363 5.03 16.42 3.87
C LEU A 363 4.24 15.14 4.22
N GLY A 364 2.91 15.15 4.18
CA GLY A 364 2.12 14.03 4.71
C GLY A 364 2.09 13.99 6.25
N CYS A 365 1.47 12.96 6.80
CA CYS A 365 1.24 12.83 8.24
C CYS A 365 2.23 11.88 8.90
N LEU A 366 2.56 12.19 10.15
CA LEU A 366 3.52 11.51 11.00
C LEU A 366 2.88 11.39 12.39
N PRO A 367 2.51 10.20 12.88
CA PRO A 367 2.02 10.03 14.23
C PRO A 367 3.17 10.10 15.24
N PRO A 368 2.88 10.34 16.53
CA PRO A 368 3.79 9.95 17.59
C PRO A 368 4.18 8.48 17.41
N GLN A 369 5.47 8.17 17.49
CA GLN A 369 5.97 6.84 17.17
C GLN A 369 7.28 6.52 17.87
N VAL A 370 7.54 5.24 18.08
CA VAL A 370 8.82 4.76 18.60
C VAL A 370 9.87 4.82 17.48
N ARG A 371 10.91 5.62 17.69
CA ARG A 371 11.99 5.85 16.73
C ARG A 371 13.16 4.89 17.00
N LYS A 372 13.47 4.00 16.05
CA LYS A 372 14.62 3.08 16.11
C LYS A 372 15.42 3.16 14.81
N THR A 373 16.75 3.04 14.91
CA THR A 373 17.66 3.06 13.76
C THR A 373 17.63 1.72 13.02
N GLY A 374 18.08 1.69 11.77
CA GLY A 374 18.27 0.44 11.02
C GLY A 374 19.23 -0.55 11.70
N GLU A 375 20.25 -0.05 12.41
CA GLU A 375 21.13 -0.89 13.22
C GLU A 375 20.37 -1.56 14.36
N TRP A 376 19.47 -0.82 15.03
CA TRP A 376 18.65 -1.40 16.09
C TRP A 376 17.77 -2.53 15.57
N TYR A 377 17.08 -2.34 14.43
CA TYR A 377 16.27 -3.39 13.82
C TYR A 377 17.11 -4.62 13.45
N SER A 378 18.31 -4.41 12.90
CA SER A 378 19.24 -5.50 12.55
C SER A 378 19.74 -6.30 13.75
N LYS A 379 19.78 -5.69 14.94
CA LYS A 379 20.14 -6.36 16.21
C LYS A 379 18.92 -6.95 16.94
N ASN A 380 17.70 -6.61 16.53
CA ASN A 380 16.45 -7.00 17.18
C ASN A 380 15.48 -7.60 16.15
N PRO A 381 15.81 -8.77 15.56
CA PRO A 381 14.99 -9.40 14.54
C PRO A 381 13.61 -9.80 15.07
N GLY A 382 12.70 -10.02 14.14
CA GLY A 382 11.33 -10.42 14.45
C GLY A 382 10.40 -10.09 13.31
N VAL A 383 9.21 -9.59 13.64
CA VAL A 383 8.15 -9.28 12.69
C VAL A 383 7.88 -7.78 12.67
N LEU A 384 7.89 -7.19 11.47
CA LEU A 384 7.20 -5.94 11.20
C LEU A 384 5.80 -6.26 10.70
N ALA A 385 4.78 -5.80 11.40
CA ALA A 385 3.39 -5.97 11.00
C ALA A 385 2.71 -4.62 10.86
N LEU A 386 2.04 -4.42 9.74
CA LEU A 386 1.22 -3.25 9.48
C LEU A 386 -0.21 -3.70 9.22
N LEU A 387 -1.12 -3.24 10.06
CA LEU A 387 -2.55 -3.30 9.83
C LEU A 387 -2.99 -1.98 9.21
N TRP A 388 -3.69 -2.05 8.09
CA TRP A 388 -4.37 -0.90 7.50
C TRP A 388 -5.81 -1.27 7.20
N ASP A 389 -6.75 -0.61 7.86
CA ASP A 389 -8.18 -0.69 7.54
C ASP A 389 -8.82 0.71 7.48
N ALA A 390 -10.13 0.78 7.26
CA ALA A 390 -10.84 2.05 7.18
C ALA A 390 -10.78 2.87 8.49
N SER A 391 -10.37 2.32 9.63
CA SER A 391 -10.22 3.08 10.86
C SER A 391 -8.88 3.77 11.04
N GLY A 392 -7.86 3.32 10.31
CA GLY A 392 -6.52 3.81 10.48
C GLY A 392 -5.45 2.81 10.11
N ILE A 393 -4.24 3.17 10.50
CA ILE A 393 -3.04 2.35 10.35
C ILE A 393 -2.46 2.06 11.73
N SER A 394 -2.11 0.80 11.99
CA SER A 394 -1.37 0.39 13.17
C SER A 394 -0.10 -0.34 12.74
N TYR A 395 1.04 0.12 13.25
CA TYR A 395 2.35 -0.47 12.98
C TYR A 395 2.91 -1.12 14.25
N PHE A 396 3.44 -2.33 14.10
CA PHE A 396 3.96 -3.15 15.17
C PHE A 396 5.36 -3.67 14.83
N HIS A 397 6.22 -3.72 15.84
CA HIS A 397 7.40 -4.58 15.87
C HIS A 397 7.18 -5.65 16.94
N ILE A 398 7.16 -6.91 16.52
CA ILE A 398 6.99 -8.06 17.40
C ILE A 398 8.34 -8.79 17.47
N PRO A 399 9.00 -8.83 18.64
CA PRO A 399 10.28 -9.52 18.79
C PRO A 399 10.19 -11.00 18.42
N GLU A 400 11.27 -11.57 17.88
CA GLU A 400 11.31 -12.99 17.46
C GLU A 400 10.81 -13.96 18.55
N SER A 401 11.17 -13.74 19.81
CA SER A 401 10.76 -14.58 20.95
C SER A 401 9.30 -14.42 21.37
N GLU A 402 8.61 -13.42 20.82
CA GLU A 402 7.25 -13.03 21.19
C GLU A 402 6.26 -13.18 20.04
N ILE A 403 6.68 -13.72 18.89
CA ILE A 403 5.80 -13.96 17.74
C ILE A 403 4.59 -14.78 18.20
N PRO A 404 3.36 -14.23 18.08
CA PRO A 404 2.18 -14.89 18.63
C PRO A 404 1.77 -16.09 17.78
N SER A 405 1.06 -17.03 18.42
CA SER A 405 0.67 -18.29 17.80
C SER A 405 -0.34 -18.12 16.67
N ASP A 406 -1.16 -17.07 16.72
CA ASP A 406 -2.14 -16.72 15.69
C ASP A 406 -1.44 -16.36 14.36
N LEU A 407 -0.35 -15.58 14.41
CA LEU A 407 0.46 -15.24 13.25
C LEU A 407 1.21 -16.48 12.73
N SER A 408 1.74 -17.31 13.63
CA SER A 408 2.39 -18.58 13.28
C SER A 408 1.41 -19.57 12.62
N ALA A 409 0.12 -19.50 12.96
CA ALA A 409 -0.94 -20.31 12.39
C ALA A 409 -1.59 -19.68 11.13
N ASN A 410 -1.03 -18.58 10.62
CA ASN A 410 -1.58 -17.81 9.50
C ASN A 410 -3.03 -17.31 9.69
N GLN A 411 -3.42 -17.04 10.94
CA GLN A 411 -4.75 -16.56 11.33
C GLN A 411 -4.62 -15.38 12.31
N PRO A 412 -3.98 -14.26 11.91
CA PRO A 412 -3.67 -13.18 12.83
C PRO A 412 -4.93 -12.48 13.39
N ARG A 413 -4.84 -12.11 14.67
CA ARG A 413 -5.88 -11.47 15.47
C ARG A 413 -5.30 -10.21 16.12
N PRO A 414 -5.14 -9.10 15.37
CA PRO A 414 -4.40 -7.93 15.83
C PRO A 414 -5.00 -7.27 17.09
N ASN A 415 -6.30 -7.44 17.33
CA ASN A 415 -6.98 -6.93 18.53
C ASN A 415 -6.56 -7.66 19.83
N THR A 416 -5.89 -8.80 19.71
CA THR A 416 -5.35 -9.58 20.84
C THR A 416 -3.86 -9.36 21.08
N TRP A 417 -3.19 -8.63 20.18
CA TRP A 417 -1.77 -8.35 20.29
C TRP A 417 -1.47 -7.39 21.43
N LYS A 418 -0.29 -7.55 22.02
CA LYS A 418 0.18 -6.70 23.11
C LYS A 418 0.32 -5.26 22.65
N SER A 419 -0.17 -4.30 23.44
CA SER A 419 -0.05 -2.88 23.10
C SER A 419 1.41 -2.41 23.05
N GLU A 420 2.30 -3.05 23.80
CA GLU A 420 3.73 -2.74 23.84
C GLU A 420 4.46 -3.07 22.53
N TRP A 421 3.90 -3.92 21.67
CA TRP A 421 4.47 -4.19 20.34
C TRP A 421 4.14 -3.07 19.35
N ARG A 422 3.18 -2.20 19.66
CA ARG A 422 2.76 -1.12 18.78
C ARG A 422 3.80 -0.01 18.79
N MET A 423 4.30 0.33 17.62
CA MET A 423 5.33 1.34 17.43
C MET A 423 4.74 2.65 16.89
N ALA A 424 3.61 2.61 16.17
CA ALA A 424 2.90 3.80 15.69
C ALA A 424 1.40 3.54 15.49
N PHE A 425 0.59 4.59 15.59
CA PHE A 425 -0.86 4.54 15.36
C PHE A 425 -1.38 5.81 14.67
N MET A 426 -2.00 5.64 13.50
CA MET A 426 -2.58 6.72 12.69
C MET A 426 -4.10 6.50 12.56
N PRO A 427 -4.93 6.97 13.51
CA PRO A 427 -6.37 6.89 13.38
C PRO A 427 -6.87 7.95 12.41
N PHE A 428 -7.66 7.56 11.41
CA PHE A 428 -8.23 8.51 10.46
C PHE A 428 -9.43 9.23 11.05
N ASP A 429 -9.56 10.52 10.75
CA ASP A 429 -10.77 11.29 11.00
C ASP A 429 -11.81 11.00 9.91
N ASP A 430 -12.98 10.49 10.30
CA ASP A 430 -14.03 10.03 9.39
C ASP A 430 -14.69 11.15 8.59
N ALA A 431 -14.65 12.38 9.08
CA ALA A 431 -15.18 13.55 8.38
C ALA A 431 -14.26 14.04 7.26
N SER A 432 -12.94 13.85 7.39
CA SER A 432 -11.95 14.37 6.42
C SER A 432 -11.32 13.32 5.51
N CYS A 433 -11.24 12.06 5.95
CA CYS A 433 -10.49 11.02 5.23
C CYS A 433 -11.38 10.22 4.27
N ILE A 434 -11.66 10.82 3.11
CA ILE A 434 -12.45 10.23 2.02
C ILE A 434 -11.61 10.19 0.74
N GLY A 435 -11.56 9.03 0.09
CA GLY A 435 -10.84 8.83 -1.17
C GLY A 435 -9.32 9.00 -1.05
N ILE A 436 -8.77 8.73 0.14
CA ILE A 436 -7.36 9.02 0.49
C ILE A 436 -6.38 8.00 -0.06
N ALA A 437 -6.84 6.79 -0.37
CA ALA A 437 -6.01 5.68 -0.83
C ALA A 437 -6.78 4.80 -1.82
N ARG A 438 -6.03 4.16 -2.71
CA ARG A 438 -6.45 3.12 -3.67
C ARG A 438 -5.89 1.76 -3.25
N PRO A 439 -6.15 0.66 -3.97
CA PRO A 439 -5.45 -0.60 -3.70
C PRO A 439 -3.92 -0.42 -3.71
N GLN A 440 -3.24 -0.93 -2.71
CA GLN A 440 -1.81 -0.71 -2.45
C GLN A 440 -0.97 -1.93 -2.80
N GLU A 441 0.12 -1.72 -3.53
CA GLU A 441 1.17 -2.70 -3.79
C GLU A 441 2.20 -2.65 -2.65
N ILE A 442 2.88 -3.76 -2.40
CA ILE A 442 4.05 -3.78 -1.52
C ILE A 442 5.28 -3.44 -2.33
N VAL A 443 6.13 -2.56 -1.78
CA VAL A 443 7.44 -2.24 -2.34
C VAL A 443 8.55 -2.55 -1.33
N LEU A 444 9.60 -3.22 -1.82
CA LEU A 444 10.85 -3.45 -1.12
C LEU A 444 12.01 -2.94 -1.98
N ASN A 445 12.80 -2.00 -1.48
CA ASN A 445 13.99 -1.52 -2.20
C ASN A 445 15.12 -1.11 -1.27
N ILE A 446 16.31 -1.00 -1.86
CA ILE A 446 17.47 -0.36 -1.23
C ILE A 446 17.94 0.75 -2.17
N ALA A 447 17.48 1.97 -1.93
CA ALA A 447 18.04 3.17 -2.56
C ALA A 447 19.38 3.51 -1.92
N ILE A 448 20.19 4.30 -2.62
CA ILE A 448 21.55 4.66 -2.20
C ILE A 448 21.74 6.15 -2.42
N CYS A 449 22.16 6.91 -1.41
CA CYS A 449 22.32 8.37 -1.50
C CYS A 449 21.03 9.07 -1.97
N GLY A 450 21.12 9.86 -3.05
CA GLY A 450 19.96 10.52 -3.65
C GLY A 450 19.30 11.52 -2.72
N ASP A 451 18.03 11.79 -3.02
CA ASP A 451 17.26 12.89 -2.46
C ASP A 451 17.16 12.92 -0.93
N TRP A 452 17.38 11.80 -0.26
CA TRP A 452 17.41 11.75 1.20
C TRP A 452 18.77 11.37 1.77
N ALA A 453 19.32 10.19 1.48
CA ALA A 453 20.61 9.79 2.08
C ALA A 453 21.78 10.67 1.64
N GLY A 454 21.73 11.25 0.44
CA GLY A 454 22.72 12.23 -0.01
C GLY A 454 22.59 13.57 0.72
N ASN A 455 21.36 14.06 0.88
CA ASN A 455 21.06 15.33 1.56
C ASN A 455 21.29 15.29 3.08
N SER A 456 21.05 14.14 3.72
CA SER A 456 21.27 13.94 5.17
C SER A 456 22.70 13.57 5.54
N TRP A 457 23.60 13.46 4.56
CA TRP A 457 24.97 12.97 4.74
C TRP A 457 25.76 13.69 5.85
N TRP A 458 25.60 15.00 5.99
CA TRP A 458 26.34 15.79 6.99
C TRP A 458 25.82 15.63 8.41
N GLY A 459 24.52 15.37 8.57
CA GLY A 459 23.90 15.10 9.87
C GLY A 459 24.25 13.71 10.42
N CYS A 460 24.60 12.78 9.53
CA CYS A 460 24.94 11.41 9.85
C CYS A 460 26.31 11.30 10.57
N GLU A 461 26.33 10.71 11.75
CA GLU A 461 27.54 10.47 12.55
C GLU A 461 28.38 9.34 11.93
N GLU A 462 27.75 8.23 11.56
CA GLU A 462 28.46 7.11 10.91
C GLU A 462 29.13 7.53 9.59
N CYS A 463 28.50 8.45 8.87
CA CYS A 463 28.97 8.95 7.57
C CYS A 463 30.21 9.81 7.73
N ARG A 464 30.22 10.69 8.73
CA ARG A 464 31.42 11.47 9.11
C ARG A 464 32.55 10.57 9.62
N ALA A 465 32.19 9.49 10.33
CA ALA A 465 33.16 8.52 10.84
C ALA A 465 33.80 7.64 9.75
N THR A 466 33.28 7.64 8.52
CA THR A 466 33.93 6.93 7.39
C THR A 466 35.33 7.48 7.08
N GLY A 467 35.61 8.73 7.45
CA GLY A 467 36.84 9.44 7.11
C GLY A 467 36.99 9.74 5.61
N TYR A 468 35.96 9.46 4.80
CA TYR A 468 35.98 9.62 3.36
C TYR A 468 35.10 10.80 2.94
N VAL A 469 35.63 12.00 3.17
CA VAL A 469 34.99 13.27 2.82
C VAL A 469 36.05 14.14 2.12
N PRO A 470 36.27 13.96 0.81
CA PRO A 470 37.23 14.78 0.08
C PRO A 470 36.86 16.27 0.14
N ASP A 471 37.86 17.16 0.22
CA ASP A 471 37.65 18.61 0.35
C ASP A 471 36.80 19.24 -0.77
N TYR A 472 36.69 18.56 -1.92
CA TYR A 472 35.93 19.03 -3.08
C TYR A 472 34.48 18.52 -3.11
N CYS A 473 34.10 17.57 -2.25
CA CYS A 473 32.74 17.06 -2.26
C CYS A 473 31.78 18.05 -1.57
N ILE A 474 30.55 18.09 -2.07
CA ILE A 474 29.47 18.95 -1.62
C ILE A 474 28.35 18.04 -1.11
N PRO A 475 27.99 18.11 0.18
CA PRO A 475 26.87 17.34 0.73
C PRO A 475 25.55 17.71 0.04
N GLY A 476 24.73 16.71 -0.31
CA GLY A 476 23.43 16.93 -0.93
C GLY A 476 23.48 17.40 -2.39
N HIS A 477 24.64 17.33 -3.06
CA HIS A 477 24.77 17.72 -4.46
C HIS A 477 24.28 16.62 -5.42
N VAL A 478 23.08 16.10 -5.15
CA VAL A 478 22.48 14.90 -5.76
C VAL A 478 22.33 14.96 -7.29
N THR A 479 22.39 16.16 -7.87
CA THR A 479 22.35 16.38 -9.33
C THR A 479 23.71 16.24 -10.01
N GLU A 480 24.82 16.30 -9.25
CA GLU A 480 26.20 16.18 -9.76
C GLU A 480 26.95 15.07 -9.00
N PRO A 481 26.78 13.80 -9.41
CA PRO A 481 27.36 12.63 -8.75
C PRO A 481 28.87 12.70 -8.51
N ALA A 482 29.61 13.41 -9.36
CA ALA A 482 31.06 13.54 -9.24
C ALA A 482 31.51 14.43 -8.07
N THR A 483 30.59 15.19 -7.48
CA THR A 483 30.84 16.07 -6.34
C THR A 483 29.95 15.75 -5.14
N ASP A 484 28.93 14.90 -5.26
CA ASP A 484 28.11 14.49 -4.12
C ASP A 484 28.90 13.59 -3.14
N CYS A 485 29.06 14.04 -1.89
CA CYS A 485 29.88 13.33 -0.90
C CYS A 485 29.42 11.88 -0.65
N CYS A 486 28.10 11.66 -0.58
CA CYS A 486 27.55 10.32 -0.39
C CYS A 486 27.87 9.42 -1.60
N THR A 487 27.60 9.92 -2.80
CA THR A 487 27.82 9.17 -4.05
C THR A 487 29.28 8.83 -4.25
N ILE A 488 30.18 9.77 -3.95
CA ILE A 488 31.63 9.54 -3.98
C ILE A 488 32.01 8.44 -2.97
N TYR A 489 31.48 8.47 -1.75
CA TYR A 489 31.73 7.43 -0.74
C TYR A 489 31.27 6.04 -1.20
N VAL A 490 30.00 5.88 -1.59
CA VAL A 490 29.46 4.57 -1.97
C VAL A 490 30.16 4.02 -3.23
N SER A 491 30.76 4.89 -4.03
CA SER A 491 31.55 4.52 -5.21
C SER A 491 33.01 4.19 -4.89
N ASN A 492 33.45 4.36 -3.64
CA ASN A 492 34.82 4.07 -3.22
C ASN A 492 34.98 2.59 -2.81
N PRO A 493 36.15 1.96 -3.07
CA PRO A 493 36.47 0.62 -2.56
C PRO A 493 36.34 0.48 -1.03
N SER A 494 36.54 1.54 -0.26
CA SER A 494 36.39 1.53 1.21
C SER A 494 34.95 1.25 1.67
N ALA A 495 33.95 1.55 0.84
CA ALA A 495 32.55 1.28 1.13
C ALA A 495 32.15 -0.19 0.88
N GLU A 496 32.96 -0.99 0.18
CA GLU A 496 32.59 -2.34 -0.23
C GLU A 496 32.32 -3.27 0.97
N GLN A 497 33.19 -3.28 1.98
CA GLN A 497 33.00 -4.12 3.17
C GLN A 497 31.82 -3.68 4.04
N PRO A 498 31.67 -2.39 4.40
CA PRO A 498 30.48 -1.90 5.10
C PRO A 498 29.18 -2.23 4.37
N LEU A 499 29.09 -1.96 3.06
CA LEU A 499 27.87 -2.25 2.27
C LEU A 499 27.59 -3.75 2.21
N LYS A 500 28.60 -4.59 2.00
CA LYS A 500 28.43 -6.05 1.96
C LYS A 500 27.92 -6.64 3.28
N THR A 501 28.30 -6.06 4.41
CA THR A 501 28.01 -6.56 5.75
C THR A 501 26.82 -5.89 6.43
N LYS A 502 26.39 -4.71 5.97
CA LYS A 502 25.27 -3.96 6.56
C LYS A 502 24.13 -3.66 5.59
N ALA A 503 24.35 -3.61 4.28
CA ALA A 503 23.35 -3.13 3.32
C ALA A 503 22.57 -4.28 2.65
N PHE A 504 21.86 -5.09 3.44
CA PHE A 504 21.00 -6.16 2.93
C PHE A 504 19.78 -6.43 3.81
N PHE A 505 18.68 -6.84 3.18
CA PHE A 505 17.57 -7.49 3.87
C PHE A 505 17.82 -9.01 3.91
N ASP A 506 17.53 -9.63 5.05
CA ASP A 506 17.43 -11.09 5.21
C ASP A 506 16.04 -11.40 5.77
N ILE A 507 15.20 -12.02 4.95
CA ILE A 507 13.74 -12.11 5.13
C ILE A 507 13.35 -13.58 5.15
N ASP A 508 12.62 -14.00 6.19
CA ASP A 508 12.01 -15.33 6.22
C ASP A 508 10.79 -15.38 5.30
N TYR A 509 9.87 -14.42 5.45
CA TYR A 509 8.69 -14.29 4.60
C TYR A 509 8.14 -12.86 4.57
N VAL A 510 7.41 -12.56 3.50
CA VAL A 510 6.42 -11.47 3.46
C VAL A 510 5.05 -12.09 3.23
N LYS A 511 4.06 -11.74 4.07
CA LYS A 511 2.70 -12.27 3.99
C LYS A 511 1.67 -11.14 4.04
N VAL A 512 0.57 -11.34 3.34
CA VAL A 512 -0.61 -10.48 3.43
C VAL A 512 -1.80 -11.30 3.91
N PHE A 513 -2.55 -10.72 4.84
CA PHE A 513 -3.76 -11.28 5.38
C PHE A 513 -4.92 -10.32 5.13
N GLU A 514 -6.10 -10.87 4.84
CA GLU A 514 -7.33 -10.12 4.63
C GLU A 514 -8.39 -10.55 5.65
N PRO A 515 -9.37 -9.69 5.97
CA PRO A 515 -10.46 -10.03 6.89
C PRO A 515 -11.13 -11.35 6.50
N ALA A 516 -11.25 -12.28 7.44
CA ALA A 516 -11.71 -13.64 7.15
C ALA A 516 -13.15 -13.70 6.63
N SER A 517 -13.96 -12.69 6.97
CA SER A 517 -15.35 -12.52 6.53
C SER A 517 -15.51 -12.06 5.08
N TYR A 518 -14.43 -11.68 4.42
CA TYR A 518 -14.45 -11.22 3.03
C TYR A 518 -13.75 -12.23 2.12
N ASP A 519 -14.28 -12.39 0.91
CA ASP A 519 -13.62 -13.10 -0.19
C ASP A 519 -13.36 -12.09 -1.30
N LEU A 520 -12.19 -11.47 -1.25
CA LEU A 520 -11.82 -10.39 -2.17
C LEU A 520 -11.16 -10.97 -3.42
N PRO A 521 -11.48 -10.45 -4.62
CA PRO A 521 -10.72 -10.80 -5.80
C PRO A 521 -9.30 -10.26 -5.67
N ALA A 522 -8.31 -11.02 -6.16
CA ALA A 522 -6.96 -10.51 -6.28
C ALA A 522 -6.93 -9.30 -7.23
N TYR A 523 -6.44 -8.15 -6.74
CA TYR A 523 -6.25 -6.95 -7.58
C TYR A 523 -4.85 -7.00 -8.20
N PRO A 524 -4.69 -7.05 -9.53
CA PRO A 524 -3.37 -6.99 -10.16
C PRO A 524 -2.70 -5.64 -9.89
N ALA A 525 -1.41 -5.64 -9.60
CA ALA A 525 -0.59 -4.44 -9.47
C ALA A 525 -0.35 -3.74 -10.82
N GLY A 526 -0.17 -2.42 -10.81
CA GLY A 526 0.56 -1.69 -11.84
C GLY A 526 -0.01 -1.75 -13.26
N THR A 527 -1.33 -1.76 -13.44
CA THR A 527 -1.98 -1.81 -14.77
C THR A 527 -1.49 -0.75 -15.76
N TYR A 528 -0.83 0.31 -15.27
CA TYR A 528 -0.38 1.47 -16.05
C TYR A 528 1.15 1.75 -16.05
N ARG A 529 2.00 0.99 -15.34
CA ARG A 529 3.46 1.26 -15.35
C ARG A 529 4.19 0.70 -16.57
N ASN A 530 3.68 -0.35 -17.21
CA ASN A 530 4.31 -0.92 -18.42
C ASN A 530 3.59 -0.50 -19.70
N GLY A 531 3.79 0.77 -20.10
CA GLY A 531 3.62 1.20 -21.49
C GLY A 531 4.64 0.56 -22.44
N GLY A 532 4.75 -0.77 -22.43
CA GLY A 532 5.71 -1.54 -23.20
C GLY A 532 5.46 -3.02 -23.00
N LEU A 533 4.70 -3.62 -23.93
CA LEU A 533 4.90 -5.02 -24.26
C LEU A 533 6.40 -5.22 -24.46
N PHE A 534 6.91 -6.30 -23.86
CA PHE A 534 8.11 -6.99 -24.28
C PHE A 534 8.28 -6.85 -25.79
N GLY A 535 9.43 -6.30 -26.19
CA GLY A 535 9.93 -6.52 -27.54
C GLY A 535 9.90 -8.02 -27.78
N THR A 536 9.10 -8.44 -28.74
CA THR A 536 9.30 -9.72 -29.41
C THR A 536 9.83 -9.39 -30.78
N ASP A 537 11.05 -9.87 -31.02
CA ASP A 537 11.77 -9.88 -32.27
C ASP A 537 10.87 -10.00 -33.52
N LYS A 538 11.07 -9.08 -34.46
CA LYS A 538 11.43 -9.38 -35.85
C LYS A 538 12.05 -8.16 -36.54
#